data_AF-A0A961AWQ3-F1
#
_entry.id   AF-A0A961AWQ3-F1
#
_cell.length_a   1.000
_cell.length_b   1.000
_cell.length_c   1.000
_cell.angle_alpha   90.00
_cell.angle_beta   90.00
_cell.angle_gamma   90.00
#
_symmetry.space_group_name_H-M   'P 1'
#
loop_
_entity.id
_entity.type
_entity.pdbx_description
1 polymer ?
#
loop_
_entity_poly.entity_id
_entity_poly.type
_entity_poly.pdbx_seq_one_letter_code
_entity_poly.pdbx_strand_id
1 'polypeptide(L)'
;MADQQEWRPTFVLNRGLYNDVTDVAVDADVPTNLPPLPQETFATHANRLDLARWLVSNDNPLPARVFVNRIWQQFFGTGLVKTTEDFGIQSEFPEYPDLLDWLAADFRDHDWDIKHLVRRIVTSHTYRQSSAVQDSGKTDSDGQPVSLNEIDPENRLLARGARYRRPSWMLRDQAL
;
A
#
# COMPACT_ATOMS: atom_id res chain seq x y z
N MET A 1 -12.71 -17.46 20.79
CA MET A 1 -12.99 -16.17 21.44
C MET A 1 -14.48 -15.94 21.30
N ALA A 2 -15.25 -16.03 22.37
CA ALA A 2 -16.68 -15.70 22.33
C ALA A 2 -16.80 -14.18 22.49
N ASP A 3 -17.58 -13.53 21.62
CA ASP A 3 -17.92 -12.12 21.79
C ASP A 3 -18.73 -11.97 23.10
N GLN A 4 -18.41 -10.94 23.88
CA GLN A 4 -19.10 -10.68 25.15
C GLN A 4 -20.58 -10.38 24.90
N GLN A 5 -21.45 -10.93 25.76
CA GLN A 5 -22.90 -10.84 25.61
C GLN A 5 -23.48 -9.47 25.98
N GLU A 6 -22.71 -8.64 26.71
CA GLU A 6 -23.06 -7.27 27.08
C GLU A 6 -21.94 -6.31 26.66
N TRP A 7 -22.32 -5.18 26.06
CA TRP A 7 -21.39 -4.15 25.62
C TRP A 7 -20.85 -3.35 26.82
N ARG A 8 -19.53 -3.13 26.85
CA ARG A 8 -18.89 -2.28 27.87
C ARG A 8 -18.74 -0.85 27.34
N PRO A 9 -19.27 0.18 28.02
CA PRO A 9 -19.04 1.56 27.62
C PRO A 9 -17.55 1.90 27.73
N THR A 10 -17.05 2.65 26.76
CA THR A 10 -15.66 3.13 26.72
C THR A 10 -15.67 4.64 26.75
N PHE A 11 -14.69 5.24 27.44
CA PHE A 11 -14.61 6.68 27.65
C PHE A 11 -13.25 7.25 27.23
N VAL A 12 -13.21 8.53 26.88
CA VAL A 12 -11.95 9.24 26.60
C VAL A 12 -11.11 9.32 27.87
N LEU A 13 -9.84 8.94 27.76
CA LEU A 13 -8.89 9.03 28.86
C LEU A 13 -8.28 10.43 28.94
N ASN A 14 -8.18 10.99 30.14
CA ASN A 14 -7.47 12.23 30.36
C ASN A 14 -5.98 12.01 30.13
N ARG A 15 -5.43 12.61 29.07
CA ARG A 15 -4.02 12.46 28.65
C ARG A 15 -3.56 11.00 28.47
N GLY A 16 -4.48 10.08 28.17
CA GLY A 16 -4.17 8.65 27.98
C GLY A 16 -3.89 7.87 29.27
N LEU A 17 -4.17 8.44 30.45
CA LEU A 17 -4.02 7.74 31.73
C LEU A 17 -5.17 6.74 31.93
N TYR A 18 -4.86 5.45 32.04
CA TYR A 18 -5.84 4.37 32.13
C TYR A 18 -6.76 4.44 33.37
N ASN A 19 -6.32 5.12 34.43
CA ASN A 19 -7.09 5.30 35.68
C ASN A 19 -7.88 6.62 35.72
N ASP A 20 -7.71 7.49 34.74
CA ASP A 20 -8.33 8.82 34.71
C ASP A 20 -9.25 8.91 33.48
N VAL A 21 -10.47 8.38 33.67
CA VAL A 21 -11.53 8.36 32.64
C VAL A 21 -12.33 9.66 32.69
N THR A 22 -12.62 10.23 31.52
CA THR A 22 -13.49 11.40 31.37
C THR A 22 -14.95 10.96 31.21
N ASP A 23 -15.91 11.86 31.34
CA ASP A 23 -17.34 11.60 31.10
C ASP A 23 -17.72 11.49 29.60
N VAL A 24 -16.75 11.61 28.69
CA VAL A 24 -16.98 11.54 27.24
C VAL A 24 -16.98 10.08 26.80
N ALA A 25 -18.16 9.51 26.57
CA ALA A 25 -18.30 8.18 25.99
C ALA A 25 -17.90 8.15 24.52
N VAL A 26 -17.34 7.04 24.07
CA VAL A 26 -16.96 6.80 22.67
C VAL A 26 -17.53 5.47 22.19
N ASP A 27 -18.00 5.47 20.94
CA ASP A 27 -18.49 4.29 20.24
C ASP A 27 -17.48 3.82 19.18
N ALA A 28 -17.69 2.62 18.67
CA ALA A 28 -16.92 2.10 17.55
C ALA A 28 -17.27 2.88 16.28
N ASP A 29 -16.31 3.63 15.75
CA ASP A 29 -16.47 4.43 14.53
C ASP A 29 -15.16 4.50 13.72
N VAL A 30 -15.24 5.09 12.53
CA VAL A 30 -14.13 5.31 11.61
C VAL A 30 -13.64 6.76 11.66
N PRO A 31 -12.37 7.04 11.30
CA PRO A 31 -11.87 8.41 11.22
C PRO A 31 -12.73 9.29 10.31
N THR A 32 -13.01 10.52 10.74
CA THR A 32 -13.94 11.44 10.05
C THR A 32 -13.49 11.86 8.64
N ASN A 33 -12.20 11.71 8.32
CA ASN A 33 -11.65 11.98 7.00
C ASN A 33 -11.85 10.83 5.99
N LEU A 34 -12.38 9.70 6.44
CA LEU A 34 -12.67 8.53 5.62
C LEU A 34 -14.19 8.39 5.42
N PRO A 35 -14.64 7.58 4.44
CA PRO A 35 -16.07 7.33 4.24
C PRO A 35 -16.72 6.81 5.53
N PRO A 36 -17.93 7.28 5.87
CA PRO A 36 -18.61 6.83 7.09
C PRO A 36 -18.98 5.35 7.01
N LEU A 37 -19.20 4.73 8.17
CA LEU A 37 -19.73 3.37 8.25
C LEU A 37 -21.18 3.32 7.70
N PRO A 38 -21.54 2.37 6.82
CA PRO A 38 -22.87 2.29 6.24
C PRO A 38 -23.94 1.90 7.27
N GLN A 39 -24.74 2.88 7.71
CA GLN A 39 -25.68 2.81 8.84
C GLN A 39 -26.71 1.66 8.77
N GLU A 40 -27.05 1.18 7.58
CA GLU A 40 -28.14 0.19 7.40
C GLU A 40 -27.77 -1.24 7.80
N THR A 41 -26.49 -1.51 8.10
CA THR A 41 -26.00 -2.89 8.33
C THR A 41 -25.99 -3.29 9.81
N PHE A 42 -26.24 -2.35 10.74
CA PHE A 42 -25.81 -2.51 12.13
C PHE A 42 -26.95 -2.83 13.10
N ALA A 43 -26.75 -3.89 13.88
CA ALA A 43 -27.51 -4.13 15.10
C ALA A 43 -26.98 -3.18 16.19
N THR A 44 -27.53 -1.97 16.29
CA THR A 44 -27.28 -0.96 17.35
C THR A 44 -25.84 -0.42 17.52
N HIS A 45 -24.77 -1.19 17.27
CA HIS A 45 -23.37 -0.74 17.32
C HIS A 45 -22.54 -1.47 16.25
N ALA A 46 -21.46 -0.84 15.78
CA ALA A 46 -20.54 -1.44 14.83
C ALA A 46 -19.71 -2.58 15.46
N ASN A 47 -19.53 -3.65 14.72
CA ASN A 47 -18.73 -4.83 15.10
C ASN A 47 -17.55 -5.07 14.13
N ARG A 48 -16.81 -6.17 14.33
CA ARG A 48 -15.63 -6.49 13.50
C ARG A 48 -15.98 -6.84 12.06
N LEU A 49 -17.12 -7.49 11.83
CA LEU A 49 -17.61 -7.79 10.48
C LEU A 49 -17.95 -6.51 9.72
N ASP A 50 -18.50 -5.52 10.43
CA ASP A 50 -18.81 -4.20 9.89
C ASP A 50 -17.56 -3.46 9.44
N LEU A 51 -16.52 -3.45 10.28
CA LEU A 51 -15.21 -2.92 9.91
C LEU A 51 -14.63 -3.64 8.69
N ALA A 52 -14.74 -4.97 8.63
CA ALA A 52 -14.23 -5.75 7.51
C ALA A 52 -14.95 -5.43 6.20
N ARG A 53 -16.28 -5.32 6.22
CA ARG A 53 -17.11 -4.94 5.06
C ARG A 53 -16.81 -3.50 4.61
N TRP A 54 -16.68 -2.58 5.55
CA TRP A 54 -16.32 -1.20 5.27
C TRP A 54 -14.91 -1.09 4.66
N LEU A 55 -13.96 -1.87 5.17
CA LEU A 55 -12.58 -1.86 4.68
C LEU A 55 -12.53 -2.23 3.19
N VAL A 56 -13.27 -3.25 2.76
CA VAL A 56 -13.28 -3.68 1.35
C VAL A 56 -14.39 -3.03 0.51
N SER A 57 -15.08 -2.03 1.06
CA SER A 57 -16.17 -1.35 0.35
C SER A 57 -15.66 -0.53 -0.84
N ASN A 58 -16.52 -0.35 -1.85
CA ASN A 58 -16.18 0.45 -3.03
C ASN A 58 -15.94 1.93 -2.71
N ASP A 59 -16.51 2.41 -1.62
CA ASP A 59 -16.34 3.79 -1.15
C ASP A 59 -14.97 4.02 -0.51
N ASN A 60 -14.28 2.96 -0.09
CA ASN A 60 -12.94 3.04 0.49
C ASN A 60 -11.83 2.74 -0.55
N PRO A 61 -11.15 3.76 -1.10
CA PRO A 61 -10.12 3.55 -2.13
C PRO A 61 -8.77 3.08 -1.57
N LEU A 62 -8.53 3.22 -0.26
CA LEU A 62 -7.20 3.02 0.33
C LEU A 62 -6.71 1.57 0.28
N PRO A 63 -7.47 0.54 0.70
CA PRO A 63 -6.93 -0.81 0.80
C PRO A 63 -6.51 -1.38 -0.55
N ALA A 64 -7.22 -1.06 -1.65
CA ALA A 64 -6.82 -1.47 -2.98
C ALA A 64 -5.48 -0.83 -3.39
N ARG A 65 -5.31 0.49 -3.17
CA ARG A 65 -4.06 1.21 -3.44
C ARG A 65 -2.88 0.65 -2.62
N VAL A 66 -3.10 0.40 -1.33
CA VAL A 66 -2.07 -0.18 -0.44
C VAL A 66 -1.65 -1.57 -0.91
N PHE A 67 -2.63 -2.41 -1.25
CA PHE A 67 -2.34 -3.78 -1.69
C PHE A 67 -1.61 -3.80 -3.04
N VAL A 68 -2.08 -3.03 -4.02
CA VAL A 68 -1.43 -2.88 -5.33
C VAL A 68 0.01 -2.39 -5.16
N ASN A 69 0.25 -1.39 -4.31
CA ASN A 69 1.59 -0.88 -4.07
C ASN A 69 2.53 -1.94 -3.46
N ARG A 70 2.03 -2.75 -2.52
CA ARG A 70 2.78 -3.87 -1.94
C ARG A 70 3.16 -4.90 -3.00
N ILE A 71 2.22 -5.29 -3.86
CA ILE A 71 2.49 -6.23 -4.95
C ILE A 71 3.47 -5.61 -5.95
N TRP A 72 3.28 -4.36 -6.33
CA TRP A 72 4.18 -3.63 -7.22
C TRP A 72 5.61 -3.62 -6.70
N GLN A 73 5.79 -3.30 -5.41
CA GLN A 73 7.09 -3.32 -4.75
C GLN A 73 7.77 -4.69 -4.82
N GLN A 74 7.02 -5.79 -4.76
CA GLN A 74 7.61 -7.13 -4.92
C GLN A 74 8.20 -7.34 -6.33
N PHE A 75 7.61 -6.74 -7.38
CA PHE A 75 8.05 -6.87 -8.78
C PHE A 75 9.06 -5.81 -9.23
N PHE A 76 9.12 -4.65 -8.56
CA PHE A 76 10.00 -3.55 -8.94
C PHE A 76 10.96 -3.10 -7.83
N GLY A 77 10.96 -3.75 -6.68
CA GLY A 77 11.82 -3.46 -5.53
C GLY A 77 11.36 -2.25 -4.70
N THR A 78 10.89 -1.21 -5.37
CA THR A 78 10.31 0.00 -4.79
C THR A 78 8.83 0.09 -5.18
N GLY A 79 7.97 0.47 -4.23
CA GLY A 79 6.56 0.73 -4.51
C GLY A 79 6.37 1.97 -5.39
N LEU A 80 5.20 2.13 -5.99
CA LEU A 80 4.79 3.40 -6.62
C LEU A 80 4.74 4.52 -5.58
N VAL A 81 4.29 4.20 -4.37
CA VAL A 81 4.54 4.97 -3.15
C VAL A 81 5.63 4.26 -2.38
N LYS A 82 6.75 4.96 -2.12
CA LYS A 82 7.92 4.37 -1.45
C LYS A 82 7.61 3.87 -0.05
N THR A 83 6.77 4.61 0.69
CA THR A 83 6.36 4.28 2.06
C THR A 83 5.18 3.31 2.05
N THR A 84 5.47 2.02 2.01
CA THR A 84 4.44 0.97 1.96
C THR A 84 3.52 0.95 3.18
N GLU A 85 4.00 1.43 4.32
CA GLU A 85 3.26 1.46 5.60
C GLU A 85 2.59 2.82 5.89
N ASP A 86 2.79 3.83 5.04
CA ASP A 86 2.19 5.16 5.19
C ASP A 86 1.68 5.68 3.84
N PHE A 87 0.36 5.84 3.75
CA PHE A 87 -0.36 6.42 2.61
C PHE A 87 -1.01 7.77 2.98
N GLY A 88 -0.61 8.36 4.11
CA GLY A 88 -1.09 9.63 4.61
C GLY A 88 -0.31 10.82 4.09
N ILE A 89 -0.50 11.98 4.71
CA ILE A 89 0.09 13.27 4.31
C ILE A 89 1.62 13.28 4.50
N GLN A 90 2.16 12.37 5.31
CA GLN A 90 3.59 12.21 5.54
C GLN A 90 4.25 11.26 4.54
N SER A 91 3.46 10.58 3.70
CA SER A 91 3.96 9.73 2.64
C SER A 91 4.55 10.55 1.49
N GLU A 92 5.51 9.94 0.80
CA GLU A 92 6.05 10.53 -0.41
C GLU A 92 5.01 10.49 -1.53
N PHE A 93 4.86 11.59 -2.28
CA PHE A 93 3.96 11.64 -3.41
C PHE A 93 4.44 10.68 -4.51
N PRO A 94 3.59 9.78 -5.03
CA PRO A 94 4.00 8.82 -6.05
C PRO A 94 4.35 9.54 -7.36
N GLU A 95 5.42 9.12 -8.08
CA GLU A 95 5.71 9.66 -9.43
C GLU A 95 4.57 9.37 -10.42
N TYR A 96 3.91 8.22 -10.25
CA TYR A 96 2.87 7.75 -11.18
C TYR A 96 1.54 7.54 -10.44
N PRO A 97 0.87 8.62 -9.98
CA PRO A 97 -0.38 8.52 -9.23
C PRO A 97 -1.49 7.89 -10.07
N ASP A 98 -1.60 8.27 -11.34
CA ASP A 98 -2.63 7.76 -12.25
C ASP A 98 -2.49 6.25 -12.48
N LEU A 99 -1.26 5.72 -12.50
CA LEU A 99 -1.01 4.29 -12.63
C LEU A 99 -1.45 3.52 -11.39
N LEU A 100 -1.16 4.06 -10.20
CA LEU A 100 -1.60 3.48 -8.94
C LEU A 100 -3.14 3.45 -8.87
N ASP A 101 -3.78 4.55 -9.21
CA ASP A 101 -5.23 4.68 -9.20
C ASP A 101 -5.90 3.76 -10.20
N TRP A 102 -5.35 3.68 -11.41
CA TRP A 102 -5.83 2.78 -12.44
C TRP A 102 -5.69 1.30 -12.03
N LEU A 103 -4.54 0.89 -11.48
CA LEU A 103 -4.34 -0.49 -11.00
C LEU A 103 -5.22 -0.81 -9.79
N ALA A 104 -5.42 0.14 -8.88
CA ALA A 104 -6.27 -0.05 -7.69
C ALA A 104 -7.74 -0.22 -8.08
N ALA A 105 -8.23 0.61 -9.01
CA ALA A 105 -9.57 0.47 -9.56
C ALA A 105 -9.73 -0.86 -10.31
N ASP A 106 -8.81 -1.21 -11.22
CA ASP A 106 -8.83 -2.48 -11.96
C ASP A 106 -8.83 -3.69 -11.00
N PHE A 107 -8.00 -3.66 -9.96
CA PHE A 107 -7.93 -4.75 -8.98
C PHE A 107 -9.24 -4.91 -8.19
N ARG A 108 -9.85 -3.80 -7.75
CA ARG A 108 -11.13 -3.82 -7.04
C ARG A 108 -12.28 -4.29 -7.93
N ASP A 109 -12.32 -3.80 -9.16
CA ASP A 109 -13.39 -4.10 -10.13
C ASP A 109 -13.34 -5.55 -10.64
N HIS A 110 -12.20 -6.24 -10.46
CA HIS A 110 -12.01 -7.68 -10.73
C HIS A 110 -12.02 -8.53 -9.44
N ASP A 111 -12.89 -8.19 -8.48
CA ASP A 111 -13.14 -8.97 -7.26
C ASP A 111 -11.88 -9.29 -6.45
N TRP A 112 -10.90 -8.37 -6.44
CA TRP A 112 -9.65 -8.54 -5.70
C TRP A 112 -8.82 -9.77 -6.15
N ASP A 113 -8.92 -10.18 -7.43
CA ASP A 113 -8.14 -11.29 -7.97
C ASP A 113 -6.64 -10.95 -8.08
N ILE A 114 -5.86 -11.50 -7.16
CA ILE A 114 -4.41 -11.33 -7.09
C ILE A 114 -3.73 -11.86 -8.36
N LYS A 115 -4.23 -12.95 -8.97
CA LYS A 115 -3.63 -13.53 -10.18
C LYS A 115 -3.85 -12.62 -11.37
N HIS A 116 -5.00 -11.94 -11.44
CA HIS A 116 -5.27 -10.93 -12.45
C HIS A 116 -4.30 -9.75 -12.32
N LEU A 117 -4.16 -9.19 -11.13
CA LEU A 117 -3.20 -8.10 -10.86
C LEU A 117 -1.76 -8.50 -11.24
N VAL A 118 -1.31 -9.66 -10.77
CA VAL A 118 0.03 -10.17 -11.10
C VAL A 118 0.19 -10.33 -12.61
N ARG A 119 -0.80 -10.89 -13.31
CA ARG A 119 -0.78 -11.03 -14.78
C ARG A 119 -0.65 -9.67 -15.46
N ARG A 120 -1.41 -8.66 -15.03
CA ARG A 120 -1.33 -7.29 -15.57
C ARG A 120 0.07 -6.70 -15.40
N ILE A 121 0.68 -6.88 -14.23
CA ILE A 121 2.04 -6.41 -13.96
C ILE A 121 3.07 -7.10 -14.86
N VAL A 122 3.11 -8.44 -14.88
CA VAL A 122 4.14 -9.18 -15.62
C VAL A 122 3.99 -9.10 -17.14
N THR A 123 2.80 -8.77 -17.65
CA THR A 123 2.55 -8.54 -19.08
C THR A 123 2.70 -7.07 -19.50
N SER A 124 2.95 -6.16 -18.55
CA SER A 124 3.19 -4.75 -18.84
C SER A 124 4.43 -4.55 -19.72
N HIS A 125 4.49 -3.43 -20.44
CA HIS A 125 5.68 -3.07 -21.20
C HIS A 125 6.87 -2.83 -20.26
N THR A 126 6.63 -2.16 -19.14
CA THR A 126 7.64 -1.84 -18.12
C THR A 126 8.30 -3.10 -17.55
N TYR A 127 7.52 -4.13 -17.21
CA TYR A 127 8.09 -5.39 -16.69
C TYR A 127 8.88 -6.17 -17.75
N ARG A 128 8.46 -6.09 -19.03
CA ARG A 128 9.11 -6.79 -20.15
C ARG A 128 10.29 -6.02 -20.76
N GLN A 129 10.58 -4.82 -20.26
CA GLN A 129 11.72 -4.02 -20.71
C GLN A 129 13.04 -4.73 -20.39
N SER A 130 14.06 -4.45 -21.21
CA SER A 130 15.41 -4.96 -20.95
C SER A 130 15.92 -4.48 -19.59
N SER A 131 16.52 -5.39 -18.82
CA SER A 131 17.11 -5.09 -17.52
C SER A 131 18.53 -4.53 -17.61
N ALA A 132 19.11 -4.46 -18.81
CA ALA A 132 20.44 -3.91 -19.02
C ALA A 132 20.48 -2.43 -18.63
N VAL A 133 21.49 -2.04 -17.84
CA VAL A 133 21.71 -0.64 -17.49
C VAL A 133 22.13 0.08 -18.76
N GLN A 134 21.22 0.88 -19.31
CA GLN A 134 21.51 1.72 -20.46
C GLN A 134 22.27 2.97 -20.04
N ASP A 135 22.97 3.56 -21.00
CA ASP A 135 23.48 4.92 -20.87
C ASP A 135 22.31 5.90 -20.83
N SER A 136 22.40 6.95 -20.03
CA SER A 136 21.33 7.94 -19.88
C SER A 136 21.14 8.83 -21.11
N GLY A 137 22.05 8.73 -22.09
CA GLY A 137 22.12 9.62 -23.25
C GLY A 137 22.57 11.04 -22.89
N LYS A 138 22.93 11.28 -21.63
CA LYS A 138 23.56 12.52 -21.17
C LYS A 138 25.05 12.32 -21.02
N THR A 139 25.78 13.39 -21.27
CA THR A 139 27.23 13.44 -21.16
C THR A 139 27.59 14.39 -20.02
N ASP A 140 28.61 14.04 -19.23
CA ASP A 140 29.15 14.94 -18.22
C ASP A 140 29.95 16.10 -18.86
N SER A 141 30.48 17.00 -18.04
CA SER A 141 31.30 18.13 -18.50
C SER A 141 32.58 17.70 -19.23
N ASP A 142 33.03 16.46 -19.04
CA ASP A 142 34.25 15.88 -19.60
C ASP A 142 33.97 15.00 -20.83
N GLY A 143 32.71 14.93 -21.29
CA GLY A 143 32.33 14.18 -22.49
C GLY A 143 32.17 12.67 -22.26
N GLN A 144 32.07 12.20 -21.01
CA GLN A 144 31.77 10.81 -20.68
C GLN A 144 30.26 10.55 -20.51
N PRO A 145 29.78 9.37 -20.94
CA PRO A 145 28.38 8.98 -20.78
C PRO A 145 28.00 8.78 -19.31
N VAL A 146 26.96 9.47 -18.87
CA VAL A 146 26.45 9.37 -17.49
C VAL A 146 25.57 8.13 -17.38
N SER A 147 25.90 7.24 -16.43
CA SER A 147 25.08 6.05 -16.22
C SER A 147 23.69 6.40 -15.67
N LEU A 148 22.65 5.72 -16.14
CA LEU A 148 21.30 5.82 -15.55
C LEU A 148 21.26 5.51 -14.03
N ASN A 149 22.26 4.79 -13.51
CA ASN A 149 22.38 4.55 -12.06
C ASN A 149 22.71 5.82 -11.27
N GLU A 150 23.40 6.79 -11.88
CA GLU A 150 23.79 8.05 -11.23
C GLU A 150 22.64 9.05 -11.20
N ILE A 151 21.81 9.04 -12.26
CA ILE A 151 20.64 9.91 -12.37
C ILE A 151 19.48 9.41 -11.51
N ASP A 152 19.22 8.10 -11.52
CA ASP A 152 18.13 7.48 -10.78
C ASP A 152 18.66 6.22 -10.05
N PRO A 153 19.28 6.38 -8.87
CA PRO A 153 19.83 5.26 -8.11
C PRO A 153 18.76 4.26 -7.66
N GLU A 154 17.56 4.76 -7.32
CA GLU A 154 16.45 3.96 -6.78
C GLU A 154 15.56 3.33 -7.85
N ASN A 155 15.84 3.58 -9.14
CA ASN A 155 15.08 3.08 -10.28
C ASN A 155 13.60 3.49 -10.25
N ARG A 156 13.30 4.72 -9.80
CA ARG A 156 11.94 5.28 -9.75
C ARG A 156 11.36 5.50 -11.13
N LEU A 157 12.19 5.73 -12.14
CA LEU A 157 11.77 5.85 -13.53
C LEU A 157 11.46 4.50 -14.18
N LEU A 158 11.71 3.39 -13.48
CA LEU A 158 11.44 2.03 -13.95
C LEU A 158 12.15 1.72 -15.29
N ALA A 159 13.29 2.37 -15.53
CA ALA A 159 14.05 2.28 -16.77
C ALA A 159 14.83 0.96 -16.90
N ARG A 160 14.98 0.22 -15.79
CA ARG A 160 15.71 -1.07 -15.72
C ARG A 160 15.04 -2.03 -14.75
N GLY A 161 15.49 -3.28 -14.76
CA GLY A 161 15.03 -4.29 -13.80
C GLY A 161 15.47 -3.98 -12.38
N ALA A 162 14.61 -4.29 -11.41
CA ALA A 162 14.92 -4.13 -10.00
C ALA A 162 16.06 -5.05 -9.55
N ARG A 163 16.94 -4.54 -8.68
CA ARG A 163 18.01 -5.33 -8.07
C ARG A 163 17.54 -5.84 -6.71
N TYR A 164 17.31 -7.14 -6.63
CA TYR A 164 16.90 -7.78 -5.38
C TYR A 164 18.10 -8.26 -4.60
N ARG A 165 18.22 -7.81 -3.35
CA ARG A 165 19.05 -8.51 -2.38
C ARG A 165 18.26 -9.68 -1.81
N ARG A 166 18.71 -10.90 -2.05
CA ARG A 166 18.06 -12.09 -1.46
C ARG A 166 18.16 -12.02 0.07
N PRO A 167 17.06 -12.20 0.81
CA PRO A 167 17.10 -12.26 2.27
C PRO A 167 17.80 -13.54 2.74
N SER A 168 18.33 -13.51 3.98
CA SER A 168 19.17 -14.57 4.55
C SER A 168 18.59 -15.99 4.41
N TRP A 169 17.29 -16.16 4.64
CA TRP A 169 16.60 -17.44 4.53
C TRP A 169 16.57 -17.99 3.10
N MET A 170 16.37 -17.13 2.09
CA MET A 170 16.38 -17.52 0.68
C MET A 170 17.80 -17.86 0.20
N LEU A 171 18.81 -17.15 0.71
CA LEU A 171 20.22 -17.48 0.45
C LEU A 171 20.59 -18.84 1.04
N ARG A 172 20.12 -19.14 2.26
CA ARG A 172 20.32 -20.44 2.91
C ARG A 172 19.71 -21.58 2.10
N ASP A 173 18.45 -21.44 1.68
CA ASP A 173 17.69 -22.46 0.95
C ASP A 173 18.23 -22.73 -0.47
N GLN A 174 18.97 -21.79 -1.05
CA GLN A 174 19.65 -21.99 -2.33
C GLN A 174 21.06 -22.57 -2.20
N ALA A 175 21.66 -22.49 -1.02
CA ALA A 175 23.03 -22.92 -0.78
C ALA A 175 23.14 -24.33 -0.17
N LEU A 176 22.07 -24.82 0.47
CA LEU A 176 21.97 -26.13 1.13
C LEU A 176 20.98 -27.03 0.38
#